data_AF-A0A6B1H351-F1
#
_entry.id   AF-A0A6B1H351-F1
#
_cell.length_a   1.000
_cell.length_b   1.000
_cell.length_c   1.000
_cell.angle_alpha   90.00
_cell.angle_beta   90.00
_cell.angle_gamma   90.00
#
_symmetry.space_group_name_H-M   'P 1'
#
loop_
_entity.id
_entity.type
_entity.pdbx_description
1 polymer ?
#
loop_
_entity_poly.entity_id
_entity_poly.type
_entity_poly.pdbx_seq_one_letter_code
_entity_poly.pdbx_strand_id
1 'polypeptide(L)'
;MVERRGEGAFGCLPPQNPELVATKSCPPFGFGEVDPAADSAILGGHAAGILSWGRMDAMTTRRPPVDHIVRTRDLYSSLGHDPYRWVRNDDSPPWTELVKPLRECRVGLVGSGGVYRAGQVAFHHRDDSSLRVIDTSVPVSELRTSHFAYDQTDARTDPNVVFPLDALHALAAEGVIGELSSRAYAFMGGIYSARRVRDVLAPEISRRLAEDQVDLALL
;
A
#
# COMPACT_ATOMS: atom_id res chain seq x y z
N MET A 1 -41.65 37.79 14.56
CA MET A 1 -42.46 37.12 13.52
C MET A 1 -41.63 37.08 12.24
N VAL A 2 -41.57 35.91 11.58
CA VAL A 2 -40.80 35.55 10.36
C VAL A 2 -39.31 35.23 10.62
N GLU A 3 -39.00 34.00 11.03
CA GLU A 3 -38.57 32.82 10.23
C GLU A 3 -37.14 32.89 9.68
N ARG A 4 -36.21 32.21 10.38
CA ARG A 4 -34.92 31.74 9.83
C ARG A 4 -35.13 30.34 9.25
N ARG A 5 -34.75 30.10 7.99
CA ARG A 5 -34.64 28.76 7.41
C ARG A 5 -33.19 28.28 7.40
N GLY A 6 -32.92 27.30 8.26
CA GLY A 6 -32.17 26.06 8.00
C GLY A 6 -30.76 26.13 7.40
N GLU A 7 -29.75 26.23 8.27
CA GLU A 7 -28.43 25.65 8.02
C GLU A 7 -28.50 24.14 8.30
N GLY A 8 -28.27 23.32 7.27
CA GLY A 8 -28.15 21.87 7.40
C GLY A 8 -26.78 21.50 7.94
N ALA A 9 -26.69 21.32 9.26
CA ALA A 9 -25.53 20.72 9.91
C ALA A 9 -25.44 19.23 9.55
N PHE A 10 -24.50 18.85 8.68
CA PHE A 10 -24.08 17.44 8.54
C PHE A 10 -23.18 17.08 9.71
N GLY A 11 -23.81 16.77 10.84
CA GLY A 11 -23.15 16.20 12.01
C GLY A 11 -22.80 14.74 11.75
N CYS A 12 -21.51 14.42 11.79
CA CYS A 12 -21.06 13.05 12.05
C CYS A 12 -21.50 12.68 13.46
N LEU A 13 -22.63 11.97 13.59
CA LEU A 13 -23.00 11.33 14.86
C LEU A 13 -22.11 10.10 15.07
N PRO A 14 -21.41 9.99 16.21
CA PRO A 14 -20.68 8.77 16.55
C PRO A 14 -21.69 7.65 16.87
N PRO A 15 -21.30 6.37 16.70
CA PRO A 15 -22.16 5.24 17.04
C PRO A 15 -22.52 5.26 18.53
N GLN A 16 -23.82 5.20 18.83
CA GLN A 16 -24.39 5.26 20.17
C GLN A 16 -24.33 3.94 20.94
N ASN A 17 -23.23 3.19 20.87
CA ASN A 17 -23.08 2.03 21.75
C ASN A 17 -21.61 1.74 22.10
N PRO A 18 -21.15 2.09 23.32
CA PRO A 18 -19.78 1.85 23.74
C PRO A 18 -19.44 0.37 23.99
N GLU A 19 -20.42 -0.55 24.05
CA GLU A 19 -20.18 -1.99 24.24
C GLU A 19 -20.09 -2.79 22.93
N LEU A 20 -20.40 -2.20 21.77
CA LEU A 20 -20.33 -2.89 20.47
C LEU A 20 -19.01 -2.68 19.71
N VAL A 21 -18.05 -1.96 20.30
CA VAL A 21 -16.78 -1.56 19.64
C VAL A 21 -15.65 -2.58 19.89
N ALA A 22 -15.85 -3.58 20.75
CA ALA A 22 -14.79 -4.51 21.16
C ALA A 22 -14.74 -5.85 20.39
N THR A 23 -15.65 -6.14 19.44
CA THR A 23 -15.74 -7.49 18.86
C THR A 23 -15.83 -7.57 17.34
N LYS A 24 -15.68 -6.47 16.60
CA LYS A 24 -15.56 -6.52 15.13
C LYS A 24 -14.15 -6.20 14.69
N SER A 25 -13.25 -7.16 14.91
CA SER A 25 -12.09 -7.32 14.04
C SER A 25 -12.58 -7.47 12.61
N CYS A 26 -11.94 -6.77 11.65
CA CYS A 26 -11.98 -7.22 10.27
C CYS A 26 -11.57 -8.69 10.26
N PRO A 27 -12.31 -9.59 9.60
CA PRO A 27 -11.87 -10.97 9.51
C PRO A 27 -10.50 -10.98 8.81
N PRO A 28 -9.52 -11.77 9.29
CA PRO A 28 -8.26 -11.94 8.58
C PRO A 28 -8.56 -12.47 7.18
N PHE A 29 -7.73 -12.09 6.20
CA PHE A 29 -7.73 -12.70 4.87
C PHE A 29 -7.46 -14.20 5.03
N GLY A 30 -8.53 -15.00 5.17
CA GLY A 30 -8.44 -16.45 5.26
C GLY A 30 -8.13 -17.04 3.90
N PHE A 31 -6.89 -17.47 3.68
CA PHE A 31 -6.62 -18.55 2.76
C PHE A 31 -7.16 -19.84 3.40
N GLY A 32 -7.94 -20.61 2.65
CA GLY A 32 -8.56 -21.84 3.13
C GLY A 32 -7.55 -22.82 3.72
N GLU A 33 -7.96 -23.46 4.81
CA GLU A 33 -7.28 -24.49 5.58
C GLU A 33 -6.96 -25.71 4.70
N VAL A 34 -5.71 -26.19 4.75
CA VAL A 34 -5.28 -27.43 4.08
C VAL A 34 -5.36 -28.55 5.13
N ASP A 35 -6.18 -29.55 4.86
CA ASP A 35 -6.41 -30.72 5.73
C ASP A 35 -5.12 -31.56 5.88
N PRO A 36 -4.58 -31.74 7.10
CA PRO A 36 -3.33 -32.47 7.33
C PRO A 36 -3.48 -34.00 7.39
N ALA A 37 -4.66 -34.58 7.14
CA ALA A 37 -4.89 -36.02 7.32
C ALA A 37 -4.56 -36.92 6.12
N ALA A 38 -3.95 -36.41 5.04
CA ALA A 38 -3.76 -37.18 3.80
C ALA A 38 -2.36 -37.76 3.56
N ASP A 39 -1.42 -37.67 4.50
CA ASP A 39 -0.01 -38.04 4.24
C ASP A 39 0.58 -39.03 5.26
N SER A 40 -0.11 -40.18 5.43
CA SER A 40 0.44 -41.32 6.17
C SER A 40 0.28 -42.64 5.39
N ALA A 41 1.03 -42.78 4.31
CA ALA A 41 1.52 -44.05 3.75
C ALA A 41 2.34 -43.65 2.52
N ILE A 42 3.66 -43.85 2.46
CA ILE A 42 4.26 -45.12 2.04
C ILE A 42 5.76 -45.03 2.40
N LEU A 43 6.21 -45.87 3.34
CA LEU A 43 7.61 -46.23 3.50
C LEU A 43 7.74 -47.73 3.22
N GLY A 44 8.55 -48.07 2.22
CA GLY A 44 9.10 -49.42 2.05
C GLY A 44 8.90 -50.03 0.65
N GLY A 45 9.99 -50.31 -0.05
CA GLY A 45 9.99 -51.23 -1.19
C GLY A 45 11.00 -50.90 -2.29
N HIS A 46 12.13 -51.60 -2.29
CA HIS A 46 13.14 -51.60 -3.35
C HIS A 46 12.57 -52.06 -4.71
N ALA A 47 13.02 -51.44 -5.81
CA ALA A 47 13.65 -52.11 -6.97
C ALA A 47 13.69 -51.18 -8.21
N ALA A 48 14.73 -51.36 -9.01
CA ALA A 48 15.06 -50.59 -10.20
C ALA A 48 13.96 -50.59 -11.27
N GLY A 49 13.72 -49.43 -11.86
CA GLY A 49 12.93 -49.25 -13.07
C GLY A 49 13.11 -47.84 -13.59
N ILE A 50 13.79 -47.70 -14.73
CA ILE A 50 13.91 -46.44 -15.47
C ILE A 50 12.48 -46.06 -15.90
N LEU A 51 11.88 -45.11 -15.19
CA LEU A 51 10.62 -44.49 -15.59
C LEU A 51 10.94 -43.08 -16.10
N SER A 52 10.72 -42.92 -17.40
CA SER A 52 10.52 -41.65 -18.08
C SER A 52 9.81 -40.66 -17.15
N TRP A 53 10.44 -39.52 -16.90
CA TRP A 53 9.78 -38.37 -16.29
C TRP A 53 8.63 -37.95 -17.20
N GLY A 54 7.46 -38.54 -16.97
CA GLY A 54 6.21 -38.04 -17.52
C GLY A 54 6.08 -36.61 -17.05
N ARG A 55 6.04 -35.68 -18.01
CA ARG A 55 5.60 -34.31 -17.77
C ARG A 55 4.21 -34.42 -17.15
N MET A 56 4.12 -34.34 -15.83
CA MET A 56 2.87 -34.01 -15.17
C MET A 56 2.61 -32.57 -15.57
N ASP A 57 1.84 -32.40 -16.65
CA ASP A 57 1.16 -31.16 -16.92
C ASP A 57 0.22 -30.93 -15.75
N ALA A 58 0.74 -30.30 -14.69
CA ALA A 58 -0.06 -29.73 -13.62
C ALA A 58 -0.93 -28.67 -14.30
N MET A 59 -2.12 -29.11 -14.70
CA MET A 59 -3.15 -28.31 -15.31
C MET A 59 -3.62 -27.33 -14.25
N THR A 60 -2.81 -26.30 -14.06
CA THR A 60 -3.07 -25.19 -13.16
C THR A 60 -4.25 -24.49 -13.80
N THR A 61 -5.47 -24.85 -13.41
CA THR A 61 -6.68 -24.15 -13.83
C THR A 61 -6.53 -22.72 -13.39
N ARG A 62 -6.08 -21.86 -14.31
CA ARG A 62 -5.92 -20.44 -14.08
C ARG A 62 -7.29 -19.92 -13.67
N ARG A 63 -7.42 -19.50 -12.41
CA ARG A 63 -8.66 -18.90 -11.94
C ARG A 63 -8.97 -17.69 -12.84
N PRO A 64 -10.24 -17.47 -13.21
CA PRO A 64 -10.58 -16.27 -13.97
C PRO A 64 -10.15 -15.02 -13.20
N PRO A 65 -9.73 -13.95 -13.88
CA PRO A 65 -9.39 -12.69 -13.24
C PRO A 65 -10.53 -12.21 -12.33
N VAL A 66 -10.18 -11.70 -11.16
CA VAL A 66 -11.15 -11.12 -10.23
C VAL A 66 -11.48 -9.70 -10.68
N ASP A 67 -12.76 -9.40 -10.89
CA ASP A 67 -13.23 -8.03 -11.03
C ASP A 67 -13.20 -7.35 -9.66
N HIS A 68 -12.10 -6.66 -9.38
CA HIS A 68 -11.87 -6.01 -8.10
C HIS A 68 -12.83 -4.84 -7.86
N ILE A 69 -13.35 -4.17 -8.90
CA ILE A 69 -14.29 -3.05 -8.76
C ILE A 69 -15.64 -3.58 -8.27
N VAL A 70 -16.16 -4.62 -8.92
CA VAL A 70 -17.41 -5.27 -8.51
C VAL A 70 -17.24 -5.88 -7.12
N ARG A 71 -16.18 -6.66 -6.91
CA ARG A 71 -15.90 -7.30 -5.62
C ARG A 71 -15.80 -6.31 -4.46
N THR A 72 -15.11 -5.18 -4.66
CA THR A 72 -14.97 -4.15 -3.62
C THR A 72 -16.29 -3.48 -3.32
N ARG A 73 -17.08 -3.17 -4.35
CA ARG A 73 -18.40 -2.56 -4.20
C ARG A 73 -19.35 -3.46 -3.40
N ASP A 74 -19.40 -4.74 -3.75
CA ASP A 74 -20.26 -5.72 -3.09
C ASP A 74 -19.84 -5.94 -1.64
N LEU A 75 -18.52 -6.00 -1.39
CA LEU A 75 -17.97 -6.10 -0.04
C LEU A 75 -18.38 -4.90 0.82
N TYR A 76 -18.15 -3.67 0.36
CA TYR A 76 -18.52 -2.47 1.12
C TYR A 76 -20.03 -2.38 1.36
N SER A 77 -20.84 -2.73 0.36
CA SER A 77 -22.29 -2.80 0.49
C SER A 77 -22.72 -3.83 1.54
N SER A 78 -22.07 -5.01 1.56
CA SER A 78 -22.34 -6.07 2.55
C SER A 78 -21.97 -5.68 3.99
N LEU A 79 -21.02 -4.75 4.15
CA LEU A 79 -20.62 -4.18 5.44
C LEU A 79 -21.53 -3.03 5.90
N GLY A 80 -22.55 -2.67 5.12
CA GLY A 80 -23.47 -1.58 5.44
C GLY A 80 -22.92 -0.19 5.16
N HIS A 81 -21.87 -0.08 4.35
CA HIS A 81 -21.34 1.20 3.87
C HIS A 81 -22.00 1.61 2.57
N ASP A 82 -22.08 2.93 2.34
CA ASP A 82 -22.41 3.45 1.01
C ASP A 82 -21.45 2.88 -0.04
N PRO A 83 -21.91 2.67 -1.30
CA PRO A 83 -21.05 2.19 -2.36
C PRO A 83 -19.80 3.05 -2.49
N TYR A 84 -18.63 2.39 -2.48
CA TYR A 84 -17.36 3.09 -2.61
C TYR A 84 -17.35 3.93 -3.90
N ARG A 85 -17.13 5.24 -3.74
CA ARG A 85 -17.05 6.18 -4.86
C ARG A 85 -15.59 6.32 -5.29
N TRP A 86 -15.26 5.66 -6.40
CA TRP A 86 -13.97 5.84 -7.05
C TRP A 86 -13.79 7.27 -7.53
N VAL A 87 -12.56 7.79 -7.37
CA VAL A 87 -12.14 9.04 -8.00
C VAL A 87 -12.11 8.80 -9.51
N ARG A 88 -12.73 9.71 -10.27
CA ARG A 88 -12.56 9.80 -11.71
C ARG A 88 -11.79 11.06 -12.03
N ASN A 89 -10.67 10.91 -12.73
CA ASN A 89 -9.96 12.01 -13.38
C ASN A 89 -10.25 11.86 -14.87
N ASP A 90 -11.19 12.64 -15.36
CA ASP A 90 -11.56 12.64 -16.78
C ASP A 90 -10.62 13.53 -17.61
N ASP A 91 -9.84 14.39 -16.95
CA ASP A 91 -8.83 15.23 -17.58
C ASP A 91 -7.62 14.42 -18.06
N SER A 92 -7.01 14.86 -19.16
CA SER A 92 -5.75 14.28 -19.63
C SER A 92 -4.67 14.50 -18.58
N PRO A 93 -3.95 13.46 -18.13
CA PRO A 93 -2.91 13.62 -17.13
C PRO A 93 -1.82 14.55 -17.67
N PRO A 94 -1.30 15.48 -16.84
CA PRO A 94 -0.22 16.38 -17.25
C PRO A 94 1.08 15.57 -17.32
N TRP A 95 1.31 14.95 -18.48
CA TRP A 95 2.52 14.18 -18.74
C TRP A 95 3.72 15.10 -18.85
N THR A 96 4.76 14.82 -18.07
CA THR A 96 6.05 15.53 -18.14
C THR A 96 7.09 14.51 -18.60
N GLU A 97 7.69 14.77 -19.76
CA GLU A 97 8.73 13.90 -20.30
C GLU A 97 10.03 14.04 -19.49
N LEU A 98 10.71 12.91 -19.26
CA LEU A 98 12.02 12.91 -18.62
C LEU A 98 13.08 13.39 -19.62
N VAL A 99 13.63 14.57 -19.38
CA VAL A 99 14.59 15.21 -20.29
C VAL A 99 16.05 14.86 -20.03
N LYS A 100 16.36 14.27 -18.87
CA LYS A 100 17.72 13.88 -18.46
C LYS A 100 17.89 12.35 -18.51
N PRO A 101 19.08 11.83 -18.89
CA PRO A 101 19.40 10.42 -18.68
C PRO A 101 19.28 10.04 -17.19
N LEU A 102 18.79 8.85 -16.87
CA LEU A 102 18.58 8.41 -15.47
C LEU A 102 19.84 8.56 -14.59
N ARG A 103 21.01 8.22 -15.13
CA ARG A 103 22.32 8.37 -14.48
C ARG A 103 22.71 9.83 -14.13
N GLU A 104 21.94 10.81 -14.59
CA GLU A 104 22.11 12.24 -14.31
C GLU A 104 20.93 12.79 -13.49
N CYS A 105 19.94 11.96 -13.16
CA CYS A 105 18.76 12.34 -12.41
C CYS A 105 18.97 12.18 -10.90
N ARG A 106 18.49 13.16 -10.14
CA ARG A 106 18.17 12.97 -8.72
C ARG A 106 16.80 12.30 -8.61
N VAL A 107 16.75 11.10 -8.06
CA VAL A 107 15.52 10.34 -7.86
C VAL A 107 14.97 10.57 -6.46
N GLY A 108 13.67 10.86 -6.33
CA GLY A 108 12.95 10.91 -5.06
C GLY A 108 12.15 9.63 -4.82
N LEU A 109 11.95 9.27 -3.55
CA LEU A 109 11.07 8.17 -3.17
C LEU A 109 9.85 8.72 -2.42
N VAL A 110 8.66 8.36 -2.89
CA VAL A 110 7.40 8.58 -2.20
C VAL A 110 6.72 7.23 -2.01
N GLY A 111 6.23 6.93 -0.80
CA GLY A 111 5.61 5.64 -0.51
C GLY A 111 4.33 5.76 0.30
N SER A 112 3.26 5.12 -0.19
CA SER A 112 1.97 5.04 0.52
C SER A 112 1.86 3.83 1.47
N GLY A 113 2.95 3.08 1.67
CA GLY A 113 2.99 1.87 2.50
C GLY A 113 2.88 2.11 4.01
N GLY A 114 2.64 3.34 4.48
CA GLY A 114 2.55 3.63 5.91
C GLY A 114 3.87 3.40 6.66
N VAL A 115 5.00 3.65 5.98
CA VAL A 115 6.35 3.52 6.53
C VAL A 115 6.75 4.76 7.33
N TYR A 116 7.35 4.56 8.49
CA TYR A 116 7.87 5.63 9.33
C TYR A 116 9.18 5.19 9.99
N ARG A 117 10.02 6.15 10.40
CA ARG A 117 11.24 5.85 11.15
C ARG A 117 10.91 5.66 12.63
N ALA A 118 11.58 4.71 13.30
CA ALA A 118 11.55 4.62 14.76
C ALA A 118 11.83 5.98 15.42
N GLY A 119 11.03 6.33 16.43
CA GLY A 119 11.04 7.65 17.06
C GLY A 119 10.05 8.66 16.44
N GLN A 120 9.55 8.42 15.23
CA GLN A 120 8.41 9.17 14.68
C GLN A 120 7.08 8.58 15.17
N VAL A 121 6.03 9.42 15.14
CA VAL A 121 4.68 8.99 15.44
C VAL A 121 4.18 8.05 14.35
N ALA A 122 3.78 6.83 14.73
CA ALA A 122 3.16 5.86 13.81
C ALA A 122 1.88 6.42 13.18
N PHE A 123 1.53 5.95 11.99
CA PHE A 123 0.28 6.36 11.36
C PHE A 123 -0.92 5.71 12.06
N HIS A 124 -2.06 6.40 12.05
CA HIS A 124 -3.30 5.86 12.58
C HIS A 124 -4.34 5.55 11.49
N HIS A 125 -5.21 4.57 11.74
CA HIS A 125 -6.24 4.14 10.79
C HIS A 125 -7.36 5.18 10.55
N ARG A 126 -7.43 6.25 11.35
CA ARG A 126 -8.48 7.28 11.30
C ARG A 126 -8.22 8.34 10.23
N ASP A 127 -8.11 7.93 8.96
CA ASP A 127 -7.93 8.84 7.81
C ASP A 127 -6.72 9.79 7.97
N ASP A 128 -5.57 9.21 8.37
CA ASP A 128 -4.32 9.93 8.57
C ASP A 128 -3.76 10.42 7.23
N SER A 129 -3.82 11.72 7.01
CA SER A 129 -3.24 12.38 5.84
C SER A 129 -1.92 13.09 6.15
N SER A 130 -1.28 12.76 7.27
CA SER A 130 0.01 13.34 7.64
C SER A 130 1.15 12.73 6.82
N LEU A 131 2.24 13.49 6.70
CA LEU A 131 3.45 13.08 5.97
C LEU A 131 4.56 12.74 6.95
N ARG A 132 5.38 11.74 6.64
CA ARG A 132 6.65 11.47 7.30
C ARG A 132 7.77 11.75 6.32
N VAL A 133 8.77 12.49 6.81
CA VAL A 133 10.04 12.66 6.11
C VAL A 133 11.01 11.67 6.71
N ILE A 134 11.62 10.88 5.84
CA ILE A 134 12.61 9.88 6.21
C ILE A 134 13.91 10.32 5.55
N ASP A 135 14.95 10.50 6.35
CA ASP A 135 16.30 10.68 5.83
C ASP A 135 16.72 9.39 5.14
N THR A 136 17.14 9.46 3.88
CA THR A 136 17.45 8.26 3.10
C THR A 136 18.71 7.54 3.55
N SER A 137 19.55 8.17 4.37
CA SER A 137 20.75 7.54 4.95
C SER A 137 20.45 6.62 6.14
N VAL A 138 19.22 6.61 6.67
CA VAL A 138 18.88 5.75 7.82
C VAL A 138 18.87 4.29 7.38
N PRO A 139 19.38 3.37 8.21
CA PRO A 139 19.31 1.95 7.88
C PRO A 139 17.85 1.48 7.88
N VAL A 140 17.52 0.58 6.94
CA VAL A 140 16.15 0.03 6.82
C VAL A 140 15.69 -0.67 8.12
N SER A 141 16.61 -1.16 8.94
CA SER A 141 16.32 -1.73 10.27
C SER A 141 15.71 -0.73 11.27
N GLU A 142 15.76 0.57 10.99
CA GLU A 142 15.07 1.62 11.75
C GLU A 142 13.67 1.96 11.21
N LEU A 143 13.29 1.42 10.05
CA LEU A 143 11.98 1.65 9.44
C LEU A 143 10.93 0.70 10.01
N ARG A 144 9.73 1.20 10.20
CA ARG A 144 8.57 0.48 10.73
C ARG A 144 7.38 0.72 9.83
N THR A 145 6.41 -0.19 9.87
CA THR A 145 5.19 -0.13 9.05
C THR A 145 3.95 -0.18 9.95
N SER A 146 2.93 0.58 9.58
CA SER A 146 1.68 0.71 10.37
C SER A 146 0.42 0.72 9.49
N HIS A 147 0.52 0.26 8.25
CA HIS A 147 -0.59 0.28 7.31
C HIS A 147 -1.65 -0.76 7.68
N PHE A 148 -2.93 -0.38 7.58
CA PHE A 148 -4.03 -1.26 8.00
C PHE A 148 -4.70 -2.01 6.84
N ALA A 149 -4.46 -1.60 5.59
CA ALA A 149 -5.19 -2.11 4.43
C ALA A 149 -4.46 -3.22 3.63
N TYR A 150 -3.32 -3.74 4.12
CA TYR A 150 -2.64 -4.90 3.52
C TYR A 150 -1.93 -5.73 4.59
N ASP A 151 -1.61 -6.99 4.27
CA ASP A 151 -0.88 -7.89 5.16
C ASP A 151 0.54 -7.36 5.45
N GLN A 152 0.80 -7.04 6.72
CA GLN A 152 2.05 -6.44 7.14
C GLN A 152 3.18 -7.46 7.34
N THR A 153 2.95 -8.77 7.18
CA THR A 153 3.92 -9.82 7.53
C THR A 153 5.28 -9.62 6.86
N ASP A 154 5.28 -9.48 5.53
CA ASP A 154 6.52 -9.26 4.77
C ASP A 154 7.09 -7.87 5.04
N ALA A 155 6.25 -6.83 5.04
CA ALA A 155 6.68 -5.45 5.24
C ALA A 155 7.22 -5.16 6.65
N ARG A 156 6.90 -6.00 7.65
CA ARG A 156 7.50 -5.95 9.00
C ARG A 156 8.85 -6.64 9.07
N THR A 157 9.06 -7.65 8.23
CA THR A 157 10.34 -8.36 8.10
C THR A 157 11.32 -7.53 7.27
N ASP A 158 10.86 -7.01 6.13
CA ASP A 158 11.61 -6.18 5.21
C ASP A 158 10.76 -5.01 4.69
N PRO A 159 10.96 -3.80 5.25
CA PRO A 159 10.30 -2.59 4.77
C PRO A 159 10.57 -2.28 3.30
N ASN A 160 11.64 -2.79 2.68
CA ASN A 160 11.93 -2.54 1.26
C ASN A 160 10.83 -3.04 0.32
N VAL A 161 10.01 -4.02 0.75
CA VAL A 161 8.87 -4.53 -0.03
C VAL A 161 7.86 -3.43 -0.38
N VAL A 162 7.74 -2.42 0.49
CA VAL A 162 6.79 -1.29 0.32
C VAL A 162 7.47 0.08 0.27
N PHE A 163 8.78 0.11 0.49
CA PHE A 163 9.59 1.32 0.55
C PHE A 163 11.06 1.00 0.20
N PRO A 164 11.37 0.83 -1.11
CA PRO A 164 12.57 0.15 -1.60
C PRO A 164 13.85 1.02 -1.51
N LEU A 165 14.22 1.40 -0.29
CA LEU A 165 15.32 2.32 -0.01
C LEU A 165 16.68 1.71 -0.37
N ASP A 166 16.92 0.45 0.02
CA ASP A 166 18.19 -0.22 -0.25
C ASP A 166 18.38 -0.48 -1.75
N ALA A 167 17.30 -0.82 -2.45
CA ALA A 167 17.33 -1.02 -3.90
C ALA A 167 17.68 0.28 -4.64
N LEU A 168 17.13 1.42 -4.21
CA LEU A 168 17.46 2.72 -4.81
C LEU A 168 18.91 3.15 -4.50
N HIS A 169 19.42 2.88 -3.31
CA HIS A 169 20.83 3.09 -2.99
C HIS A 169 21.75 2.23 -3.85
N ALA A 170 21.39 0.96 -4.05
CA ALA A 170 22.15 0.07 -4.94
C ALA A 170 22.18 0.61 -6.38
N LEU A 171 21.04 1.07 -6.91
CA LEU A 171 20.97 1.67 -8.25
C LEU A 171 21.80 2.95 -8.38
N ALA A 172 21.88 3.77 -7.32
CA ALA A 172 22.75 4.94 -7.29
C ALA A 172 24.23 4.53 -7.27
N ALA A 173 24.59 3.54 -6.45
CA ALA A 173 25.96 3.02 -6.37
C ALA A 173 26.43 2.38 -7.68
N GLU A 174 25.53 1.73 -8.42
CA GLU A 174 25.78 1.16 -9.74
C GLU A 174 25.81 2.21 -10.87
N GLY A 175 25.44 3.47 -10.58
CA GLY A 175 25.38 4.55 -11.56
C GLY A 175 24.21 4.43 -12.54
N VAL A 176 23.19 3.60 -12.23
CA VAL A 176 21.95 3.50 -13.02
C VAL A 176 21.14 4.78 -12.88
N ILE A 177 21.08 5.31 -11.65
CA ILE A 177 20.54 6.64 -11.35
C ILE A 177 21.68 7.56 -10.89
N GLY A 178 21.53 8.87 -11.07
CA GLY A 178 22.56 9.83 -10.67
C GLY A 178 22.74 9.86 -9.16
N GLU A 179 21.64 10.04 -8.43
CA GLU A 179 21.63 9.97 -6.97
C GLU A 179 20.21 9.78 -6.44
N LEU A 180 20.11 9.33 -5.19
CA LEU A 180 18.87 9.34 -4.41
C LEU A 180 18.76 10.65 -3.63
N SER A 181 17.58 11.26 -3.60
CA SER A 181 17.27 12.40 -2.74
C SER A 181 17.61 12.09 -1.27
N SER A 182 18.11 13.08 -0.52
CA SER A 182 18.40 12.92 0.92
C SER A 182 17.13 12.70 1.76
N ARG A 183 15.96 13.04 1.21
CA ARG A 183 14.66 12.90 1.85
C ARG A 183 13.74 12.03 1.02
N ALA A 184 13.14 11.05 1.68
CA ALA A 184 12.02 10.27 1.16
C ALA A 184 10.73 10.59 1.93
N TYR A 185 9.60 10.44 1.25
CA TYR A 185 8.30 10.92 1.69
C TYR A 185 7.33 9.77 1.86
N ALA A 186 6.93 9.47 3.08
CA ALA A 186 6.01 8.38 3.37
C ALA A 186 4.68 8.89 3.93
N PHE A 187 3.59 8.24 3.54
CA PHE A 187 2.25 8.54 4.02
C PHE A 187 1.39 7.26 4.10
N MET A 188 0.21 7.37 4.70
CA MET A 188 -0.77 6.29 4.78
C MET A 188 -1.56 6.18 3.46
N GLY A 189 -1.56 5.02 2.79
CA GLY A 189 -2.35 4.80 1.58
C GLY A 189 -3.85 4.64 1.84
N GLY A 190 -4.25 4.30 3.07
CA GLY A 190 -5.64 4.15 3.49
C GLY A 190 -6.39 5.47 3.77
N ILE A 191 -6.25 6.47 2.89
CA ILE A 191 -6.96 7.76 2.99
C ILE A 191 -8.26 7.70 2.19
N TYR A 192 -9.40 7.90 2.84
CA TYR A 192 -10.72 7.85 2.21
C TYR A 192 -11.11 9.19 1.57
N SER A 193 -10.52 10.30 2.05
CA SER A 193 -10.79 11.63 1.50
C SER A 193 -9.90 11.94 0.30
N ALA A 194 -10.38 11.63 -0.90
CA ALA A 194 -9.73 12.02 -2.16
C ALA A 194 -9.44 13.53 -2.23
N ARG A 195 -10.32 14.36 -1.67
CA ARG A 195 -10.15 15.80 -1.57
C ARG A 195 -8.91 16.17 -0.74
N ARG A 196 -8.69 15.52 0.42
CA ARG A 196 -7.48 15.78 1.23
C ARG A 196 -6.21 15.38 0.49
N VAL A 197 -6.24 14.27 -0.23
CA VAL A 197 -5.09 13.86 -1.05
C VAL A 197 -4.80 14.91 -2.12
N ARG A 198 -5.80 15.30 -2.90
CA ARG A 198 -5.67 16.23 -4.02
C ARG A 198 -5.34 17.67 -3.60
N ASP A 199 -6.01 18.18 -2.58
CA ASP A 199 -5.94 19.61 -2.23
C ASP A 199 -4.85 19.92 -1.18
N VAL A 200 -4.32 18.90 -0.49
CA VAL A 200 -3.38 19.09 0.64
C VAL A 200 -2.13 18.22 0.49
N LEU A 201 -2.28 16.89 0.52
CA LEU A 201 -1.13 15.97 0.62
C LEU A 201 -0.27 15.98 -0.65
N ALA A 202 -0.89 15.82 -1.83
CA ALA A 202 -0.17 15.80 -3.10
C ALA A 202 0.56 17.13 -3.37
N PRO A 203 -0.07 18.32 -3.21
CA PRO A 203 0.63 19.59 -3.32
C PRO A 203 1.82 19.73 -2.37
N GLU A 204 1.70 19.27 -1.12
CA GLU A 204 2.80 19.33 -0.15
C GLU A 204 3.96 18.39 -0.54
N ILE A 205 3.67 17.18 -1.02
CA ILE A 205 4.70 16.27 -1.54
C ILE A 205 5.38 16.89 -2.77
N SER A 206 4.61 17.41 -3.73
CA SER A 206 5.14 18.06 -4.93
C SER A 206 6.03 19.26 -4.60
N ARG A 207 5.62 20.12 -3.66
CA ARG A 207 6.43 21.25 -3.19
C ARG A 207 7.77 20.78 -2.62
N ARG A 208 7.77 19.76 -1.78
CA ARG A 208 8.99 19.24 -1.15
C ARG A 208 9.93 18.55 -2.15
N LEU A 209 9.38 17.79 -3.10
CA LEU A 209 10.17 17.20 -4.18
C LEU A 209 10.84 18.28 -5.04
N ALA A 210 10.13 19.39 -5.32
CA ALA A 210 10.71 20.53 -6.03
C ALA A 210 11.81 21.22 -5.21
N GLU A 211 11.64 21.37 -3.89
CA GLU A 211 12.66 21.90 -2.99
C GLU A 211 13.89 21.00 -2.88
N ASP A 212 13.72 19.69 -2.96
CA ASP A 212 14.80 18.71 -3.06
C ASP A 212 15.45 18.64 -4.44
N GLN A 213 14.95 19.40 -5.42
CA GLN A 213 15.42 19.37 -6.80
C GLN A 213 15.37 17.95 -7.40
N VAL A 214 14.32 17.18 -7.04
CA VAL A 214 14.08 15.85 -7.60
C VAL A 214 13.68 15.97 -9.07
N ASP A 215 14.37 15.22 -9.93
CA ASP A 215 14.08 15.15 -11.37
C ASP A 215 13.00 14.10 -11.68
N LEU A 216 12.97 13.02 -10.90
CA LEU A 216 12.07 11.87 -11.07
C LEU A 216 11.67 11.32 -9.71
N ALA A 217 10.38 11.08 -9.46
CA ALA A 217 9.91 10.41 -8.25
C ALA A 217 9.43 8.99 -8.54
N LEU A 218 9.89 8.03 -7.75
CA LEU A 218 9.27 6.71 -7.64
C LEU A 218 8.10 6.80 -6.65
N LEU A 219 6.92 6.34 -7.05
CA LEU A 219 5.66 6.39 -6.30
C LEU A 219 5.12 4.98 -6.02
#